data_AF-A0A6J7EEB1-F1
#
_entry.id   AF-A0A6J7EEB1-F1
#
_cell.length_a   1.000
_cell.length_b   1.000
_cell.length_c   1.000
_cell.angle_alpha   90.00
_cell.angle_beta   90.00
_cell.angle_gamma   90.00
#
_symmetry.space_group_name_H-M   'P 1'
#
loop_
_entity.id
_entity.type
_entity.pdbx_description
1 polymer ?
#
loop_
_entity_poly.entity_id
_entity_poly.type
_entity_poly.pdbx_seq_one_letter_code
_entity_poly.pdbx_strand_id
1 'polypeptide(L)'
;MASVLSFLAIAGGCVFLLWIAYRMEPHWVSKDGERMVCYGQGLGRNGQADARWREVRVAKVSNDTLEIRPRRGGITSTPRREAMANPRQTLSRRRRAPSYWKVIGRSDTPPRRRVVFLLDGNHDPDMPEMFALRLPPNSRAIPLLEALAANRSSTPTARPNPETPRSADRPDRG
;
A
#
# COMPACT_ATOMS: atom_id res chain seq x y z
N MET A 1 -47.70 -27.31 0.06
CA MET A 1 -46.36 -27.63 0.62
C MET A 1 -45.22 -27.35 -0.37
N ALA A 2 -45.33 -27.72 -1.65
CA ALA A 2 -44.30 -27.47 -2.66
C ALA A 2 -43.85 -25.99 -2.75
N SER A 3 -44.78 -25.04 -2.74
CA SER A 3 -44.45 -23.60 -2.83
C SER A 3 -43.62 -23.07 -1.66
N VAL A 4 -43.79 -23.63 -0.46
CA VAL A 4 -43.03 -23.24 0.74
C VAL A 4 -41.61 -23.79 0.67
N LEU A 5 -41.44 -25.04 0.23
CA LEU A 5 -40.13 -25.64 0.02
C LEU A 5 -39.31 -24.88 -1.04
N SER A 6 -39.93 -24.51 -2.17
CA SER A 6 -39.28 -23.72 -3.21
C SER A 6 -38.83 -22.36 -2.69
N PHE A 7 -39.66 -21.68 -1.89
CA PHE A 7 -39.30 -20.38 -1.31
C PHE A 7 -38.12 -20.50 -0.35
N LEU A 8 -38.13 -21.50 0.55
CA LEU A 8 -37.03 -21.73 1.49
C LEU A 8 -35.72 -22.08 0.77
N ALA A 9 -35.78 -22.86 -0.30
CA ALA A 9 -34.61 -23.20 -1.10
C ALA A 9 -34.00 -21.96 -1.78
N ILE A 10 -34.83 -21.09 -2.38
CA ILE A 10 -34.37 -19.85 -3.01
C ILE A 10 -33.81 -18.88 -1.97
N ALA A 11 -34.51 -18.67 -0.86
CA ALA A 11 -34.06 -17.79 0.22
C ALA A 11 -32.73 -18.28 0.82
N GLY A 12 -32.62 -19.59 1.09
CA GLY A 12 -31.39 -20.21 1.56
C GLY A 12 -30.23 -20.04 0.57
N GLY A 13 -30.48 -20.25 -0.73
CA GLY A 13 -29.51 -20.01 -1.79
C GLY A 13 -29.02 -18.56 -1.84
N CYS A 14 -29.93 -17.57 -1.75
CA CYS A 14 -29.59 -16.16 -1.71
C CYS A 14 -28.73 -15.79 -0.49
N VAL A 15 -29.09 -16.27 0.71
CA VAL A 15 -28.32 -16.04 1.94
C VAL A 15 -26.94 -16.68 1.83
N PHE A 16 -26.84 -17.89 1.28
CA PHE A 16 -25.56 -18.56 1.06
C PHE A 16 -24.65 -17.81 0.09
N LEU A 17 -25.19 -17.32 -1.03
CA LEU A 17 -24.43 -16.49 -1.97
C LEU A 17 -23.97 -15.17 -1.35
N LEU A 18 -24.82 -14.51 -0.55
CA LEU A 18 -24.43 -13.32 0.19
C LEU A 18 -23.32 -13.59 1.21
N TRP A 19 -23.38 -14.73 1.89
CA TRP A 19 -22.34 -15.15 2.83
C TRP A 19 -21.00 -15.41 2.13
N ILE A 20 -21.00 -16.04 0.95
CA ILE A 20 -19.79 -16.22 0.14
C ILE A 20 -19.23 -14.87 -0.30
N ALA A 21 -20.08 -13.98 -0.82
CA ALA A 21 -19.67 -12.65 -1.28
C ALA A 21 -19.05 -11.84 -0.13
N TYR A 22 -19.61 -11.91 1.08
CA TYR A 22 -19.06 -11.26 2.27
C TYR A 22 -17.69 -11.82 2.68
N ARG A 23 -17.43 -13.10 2.40
CA ARG A 23 -16.17 -13.76 2.75
C ARG A 23 -15.04 -13.48 1.74
N MET A 24 -15.38 -13.18 0.48
CA MET A 24 -14.41 -12.84 -0.55
C MET A 24 -13.95 -11.39 -0.37
N GLU A 25 -12.78 -11.17 0.23
CA GLU A 25 -12.14 -9.86 0.17
C GLU A 25 -11.93 -9.45 -1.29
N PRO A 26 -12.11 -8.17 -1.67
CA PRO A 26 -11.77 -7.66 -2.98
C PRO A 26 -10.25 -7.79 -3.21
N HIS A 27 -9.87 -8.95 -3.71
CA HIS A 27 -8.54 -9.27 -4.16
C HIS A 27 -8.66 -9.70 -5.62
N TRP A 28 -7.94 -9.01 -6.47
CA TRP A 28 -7.79 -9.40 -7.85
C TRP A 28 -6.32 -9.27 -8.19
N VAL A 29 -5.77 -10.23 -8.90
CA VAL A 29 -4.38 -10.21 -9.33
C VAL A 29 -4.38 -10.66 -10.78
N SER A 30 -3.67 -9.94 -11.63
CA SER A 30 -3.47 -10.30 -13.02
C SER A 30 -2.70 -11.63 -13.13
N LYS A 31 -2.76 -12.28 -14.29
CA LYS A 31 -2.17 -13.61 -14.49
C LYS A 31 -0.65 -13.62 -14.30
N ASP A 32 0.00 -12.51 -14.66
CA ASP A 32 1.43 -12.21 -14.50
C ASP A 32 1.81 -11.74 -13.09
N GLY A 33 0.85 -11.45 -12.20
CA GLY A 33 1.12 -10.99 -10.84
C GLY A 33 1.52 -9.53 -10.72
N GLU A 34 1.73 -8.83 -11.85
CA GLU A 34 2.27 -7.46 -11.87
C GLU A 34 1.23 -6.40 -11.56
N ARG A 35 -0.07 -6.70 -11.71
CA ARG A 35 -1.16 -5.79 -11.39
C ARG A 35 -2.10 -6.45 -10.39
N MET A 36 -2.45 -5.73 -9.35
CA MET A 36 -3.35 -6.26 -8.33
C MET A 36 -4.25 -5.18 -7.75
N VAL A 37 -5.35 -5.64 -7.15
CA VAL A 37 -6.23 -4.87 -6.29
C VAL A 37 -6.17 -5.51 -4.92
N CYS A 38 -5.86 -4.72 -3.90
CA CYS A 38 -5.78 -5.19 -2.53
C CYS A 38 -6.13 -4.07 -1.55
N TYR A 39 -6.07 -4.36 -0.25
CA TYR A 39 -6.24 -3.32 0.77
C TYR A 39 -4.89 -2.72 1.14
N GLY A 40 -4.86 -1.40 1.25
CA GLY A 40 -3.70 -0.63 1.67
C GLY A 40 -4.02 0.32 2.82
N GLN A 41 -3.02 0.61 3.65
CA GLN A 41 -3.10 1.56 4.76
C GLN A 41 -1.82 2.40 4.81
N GLY A 42 -1.97 3.72 4.92
CA GLY A 42 -0.83 4.61 5.17
C GLY A 42 -0.40 4.50 6.63
N LEU A 43 0.90 4.48 6.87
CA LEU A 43 1.53 4.38 8.17
C LEU A 43 2.51 5.54 8.36
N GLY A 44 2.52 6.14 9.55
CA GLY A 44 3.51 7.13 9.95
C GLY A 44 4.85 6.45 10.30
N ARG A 45 5.89 7.26 10.52
CA ARG A 45 7.26 6.78 10.82
C ARG A 45 7.36 5.76 11.95
N ASN A 46 6.54 5.95 12.97
CA ASN A 46 6.47 5.13 14.17
C ASN A 46 5.60 3.88 14.01
N GLY A 47 5.12 3.60 12.79
CA GLY A 47 4.22 2.48 12.50
C GLY A 47 2.77 2.72 12.92
N GLN A 48 2.41 3.93 13.36
CA GLN A 48 1.02 4.27 13.66
C GLN A 48 0.20 4.41 12.39
N ALA A 49 -1.08 4.06 12.47
CA ALA A 49 -1.99 4.11 11.34
C ALA A 49 -2.44 5.56 11.05
N ASP A 50 -1.96 6.12 9.94
CA ASP A 50 -2.35 7.47 9.50
C ASP A 50 -3.68 7.49 8.75
N ALA A 51 -4.11 6.34 8.23
CA ALA A 51 -5.34 6.20 7.46
C ALA A 51 -6.11 4.94 7.81
N ARG A 52 -7.37 4.85 7.38
CA ARG A 52 -8.12 3.59 7.37
C ARG A 52 -7.66 2.69 6.22
N TRP A 53 -7.84 1.39 6.38
CA TRP A 53 -7.73 0.43 5.28
C TRP A 53 -8.64 0.83 4.11
N ARG A 54 -8.08 0.86 2.92
CA ARG A 54 -8.78 1.24 1.68
C ARG A 54 -8.33 0.38 0.52
N GLU A 55 -9.22 0.18 -0.43
CA GLU A 55 -8.88 -0.54 -1.65
C GLU A 55 -7.92 0.29 -2.52
N VAL A 56 -6.83 -0.35 -2.94
CA VAL A 56 -5.80 0.22 -3.79
C VAL A 56 -5.53 -0.69 -4.98
N ARG A 57 -5.21 -0.07 -6.11
CA ARG A 57 -4.65 -0.71 -7.29
C ARG A 57 -3.15 -0.58 -7.21
N VAL A 58 -2.45 -1.69 -7.34
CA VAL A 58 -1.00 -1.76 -7.34
C VAL A 58 -0.57 -2.29 -8.71
N ALA A 59 0.42 -1.64 -9.32
CA ALA A 59 1.03 -2.08 -10.55
C ALA A 59 2.55 -2.01 -10.40
N LYS A 60 3.25 -3.06 -10.83
CA LYS A 60 4.70 -3.01 -10.99
C LYS A 60 5.03 -2.09 -12.17
N VAL A 61 5.88 -1.10 -11.94
CA VAL A 61 6.31 -0.15 -12.98
C VAL A 61 7.77 -0.40 -13.36
N SER A 62 8.61 -0.74 -12.39
CA SER A 62 10.03 -1.07 -12.60
C SER A 62 10.43 -2.29 -11.77
N ASN A 63 11.73 -2.62 -11.79
CA ASN A 63 12.30 -3.75 -11.04
C ASN A 63 12.30 -3.56 -9.52
N ASP A 64 12.05 -2.34 -9.01
CA ASP A 64 12.06 -2.02 -7.59
C ASP A 64 10.86 -1.15 -7.15
N THR A 65 10.08 -0.66 -8.10
CA THR A 65 9.06 0.36 -7.87
C THR A 65 7.67 -0.13 -8.24
N LEU A 66 6.76 0.04 -7.29
CA LEU A 66 5.33 -0.19 -7.41
C LEU A 66 4.60 1.14 -7.51
N GLU A 67 3.72 1.26 -8.48
CA GLU A 67 2.72 2.30 -8.54
C GLU A 67 1.48 1.89 -7.74
N ILE A 68 1.04 2.76 -6.83
CA ILE A 68 -0.16 2.59 -6.03
C ILE A 68 -1.14 3.71 -6.37
N ARG A 69 -2.35 3.31 -6.73
CA ARG A 69 -3.48 4.19 -6.98
C ARG A 69 -4.64 3.83 -6.05
N PRO A 70 -5.11 4.76 -5.20
CA PRO A 70 -6.27 4.50 -4.37
C PRO A 70 -7.54 4.44 -5.23
N ARG A 71 -8.46 3.50 -4.95
CA ARG A 71 -9.74 3.44 -5.68
C ARG A 71 -10.69 4.57 -5.26
N ARG A 72 -10.60 5.06 -4.02
CA ARG A 72 -11.43 6.13 -3.47
C ARG A 72 -10.66 6.99 -2.47
N GLY A 73 -10.61 8.31 -2.70
CA GLY A 73 -9.85 9.27 -1.88
C GLY A 73 -8.34 9.27 -2.20
N GLY A 74 -7.60 10.28 -1.75
CA GLY A 74 -6.13 10.35 -1.90
C GLY A 74 -5.37 9.55 -0.85
N ILE A 75 -4.08 9.30 -1.08
CA ILE A 75 -3.13 8.70 -0.11
C ILE A 75 -2.43 9.83 0.66
N THR A 76 -3.17 10.81 1.15
CA THR A 76 -2.57 11.97 1.83
C THR A 76 -2.53 11.72 3.33
N SER A 77 -1.40 12.07 3.98
CA SER A 77 -1.20 12.00 5.43
C SER A 77 -1.72 13.23 6.18
N THR A 78 -2.18 14.28 5.47
CA THR A 78 -2.60 15.54 6.10
C THR A 78 -3.64 15.29 7.20
N PRO A 79 -3.36 15.69 8.45
CA PRO A 79 -4.27 15.49 9.55
C PRO A 79 -5.60 16.16 9.27
N ARG A 80 -6.70 15.47 9.62
CA ARG A 80 -8.09 15.92 9.35
C ARG A 80 -8.36 17.36 9.80
N ARG A 81 -7.67 17.85 10.83
CA ARG A 81 -7.75 19.22 11.34
C ARG A 81 -7.18 20.26 10.38
N GLU A 82 -5.99 20.04 9.82
CA GLU A 82 -5.40 20.93 8.81
C GLU A 82 -6.14 20.86 7.48
N ALA A 83 -6.62 19.67 7.12
CA ALA A 83 -7.41 19.49 5.91
C ALA A 83 -8.75 20.27 5.94
N MET A 84 -9.30 20.52 7.15
CA MET A 84 -10.48 21.37 7.36
C MET A 84 -10.17 22.87 7.32
N ALA A 85 -8.94 23.27 7.63
CA ALA A 85 -8.53 24.68 7.59
C ALA A 85 -8.43 25.24 6.15
N ASN A 86 -8.12 24.39 5.16
CA ASN A 86 -8.11 24.79 3.75
C ASN A 86 -8.75 23.74 2.81
N PRO A 87 -10.09 23.68 2.73
CA PRO A 87 -10.81 22.69 1.94
C PRO A 87 -10.58 22.83 0.43
N ARG A 88 -10.27 24.04 -0.07
CA ARG A 88 -10.04 24.29 -1.50
C ARG A 88 -8.72 23.69 -1.99
N GLN A 89 -7.68 23.75 -1.16
CA GLN A 89 -6.35 23.21 -1.48
C GLN A 89 -6.29 21.67 -1.29
N THR A 90 -7.11 21.10 -0.40
CA THR A 90 -7.22 19.65 -0.22
C THR A 90 -8.05 18.97 -1.31
N LEU A 91 -9.04 19.65 -1.90
CA LEU A 91 -9.86 19.12 -2.99
C LEU A 91 -9.08 19.01 -4.32
N SER A 92 -8.15 19.92 -4.59
CA SER A 92 -7.27 19.84 -5.77
C SER A 92 -6.19 18.77 -5.62
N ARG A 93 -5.59 18.63 -4.42
CA ARG A 93 -4.65 17.53 -4.07
C ARG A 93 -5.26 16.13 -4.08
N ARG A 94 -6.59 16.01 -3.97
CA ARG A 94 -7.29 14.72 -4.13
C ARG A 94 -7.25 14.16 -5.55
N ARG A 95 -6.73 14.90 -6.53
CA ARG A 95 -6.52 14.37 -7.88
C ARG A 95 -5.32 13.42 -7.88
N ARG A 96 -5.64 12.14 -7.69
CA ARG A 96 -5.26 10.98 -8.53
C ARG A 96 -3.83 10.91 -9.09
N ALA A 97 -2.84 11.57 -8.49
CA ALA A 97 -1.46 11.35 -8.88
C ALA A 97 -1.10 9.91 -8.50
N PRO A 98 -0.52 9.13 -9.42
CA PRO A 98 0.04 7.85 -9.07
C PRO A 98 1.16 8.05 -8.06
N SER A 99 1.15 7.25 -7.00
CA SER A 99 2.19 7.28 -5.98
C SER A 99 3.11 6.09 -6.19
N TYR A 100 4.42 6.30 -6.07
CA TYR A 100 5.43 5.29 -6.33
C TYR A 100 6.10 4.85 -5.03
N TRP A 101 6.19 3.54 -4.82
CA TRP A 101 6.56 2.93 -3.56
C TRP A 101 7.54 1.80 -3.79
N LYS A 102 8.48 1.62 -2.85
CA LYS A 102 9.43 0.51 -2.88
C LYS A 102 9.08 -0.51 -1.81
N VAL A 103 9.15 -1.79 -2.12
CA VAL A 103 8.88 -2.85 -1.13
C VAL A 103 10.03 -2.91 -0.12
N ILE A 104 9.72 -2.81 1.17
CA ILE A 104 10.68 -3.01 2.26
C ILE A 104 10.80 -4.50 2.57
N GLY A 105 9.66 -5.14 2.80
CA GLY A 105 9.61 -6.52 3.26
C GLY A 105 8.24 -6.94 3.73
N ARG A 106 8.16 -8.19 4.17
CA ARG A 106 6.97 -8.80 4.74
C ARG A 106 6.95 -8.55 6.26
N SER A 107 5.76 -8.31 6.82
CA SER A 107 5.58 -8.18 8.27
C SER A 107 5.65 -9.56 8.95
N ASP A 108 6.38 -9.63 10.07
CA ASP A 108 6.54 -10.84 10.88
C ASP A 108 5.33 -11.15 11.77
N THR A 109 4.45 -10.17 12.00
CA THR A 109 3.27 -10.27 12.86
C THR A 109 1.96 -9.96 12.12
N PRO A 110 1.66 -10.67 11.02
CA PRO A 110 0.46 -10.38 10.25
C PRO A 110 -0.82 -10.84 10.98
N PRO A 111 -1.97 -10.19 10.73
CA PRO A 111 -3.27 -10.69 11.18
C PRO A 111 -3.55 -12.11 10.68
N ARG A 112 -4.37 -12.87 11.42
CA ARG A 112 -4.72 -14.25 11.06
C ARG A 112 -5.20 -14.36 9.61
N ARG A 113 -4.67 -15.36 8.88
CA ARG A 113 -5.01 -15.66 7.48
C ARG A 113 -4.75 -14.50 6.52
N ARG A 114 -3.78 -13.63 6.80
CA ARG A 114 -3.39 -12.52 5.93
C ARG A 114 -1.87 -12.44 5.83
N VAL A 115 -1.40 -11.78 4.78
CA VAL A 115 -0.02 -11.38 4.59
C VAL A 115 0.02 -9.88 4.46
N VAL A 116 0.96 -9.23 5.14
CA VAL A 116 1.15 -7.79 5.09
C VAL A 116 2.56 -7.49 4.58
N PHE A 117 2.65 -6.65 3.54
CA PHE A 117 3.92 -6.11 3.05
C PHE A 117 4.02 -4.64 3.41
N LEU A 118 5.19 -4.21 3.86
CA LEU A 118 5.51 -2.83 4.12
C LEU A 118 6.23 -2.23 2.91
N LEU A 119 5.81 -1.03 2.55
CA LEU A 119 6.37 -0.23 1.48
C LEU A 119 6.87 1.09 2.03
N ASP A 120 7.90 1.60 1.38
CA ASP A 120 8.51 2.90 1.68
C ASP A 120 8.18 3.88 0.56
N GLY A 121 7.65 5.03 0.95
CA GLY A 121 7.43 6.16 0.05
C GLY A 121 8.70 6.99 0.04
N ASN A 122 9.02 7.61 -1.09
CA ASN A 122 10.25 8.40 -1.26
C ASN A 122 10.26 9.73 -0.45
N HIS A 123 9.80 9.72 0.80
CA HIS A 123 9.67 10.85 1.73
C HIS A 123 9.02 12.10 1.13
N ASP A 124 7.95 11.91 0.36
CA ASP A 124 7.09 13.04 -0.03
C ASP A 124 6.38 13.57 1.23
N PRO A 125 6.54 14.85 1.61
CA PRO A 125 5.98 15.41 2.85
C PRO A 125 4.45 15.35 2.91
N ASP A 126 3.76 15.17 1.78
CA ASP A 126 2.31 15.07 1.71
C ASP A 126 1.77 13.63 1.72
N MET A 127 2.66 12.65 1.62
CA MET A 127 2.35 11.22 1.63
C MET A 127 2.66 10.62 3.01
N PRO A 128 2.04 9.50 3.37
CA PRO A 128 2.50 8.73 4.52
C PRO A 128 3.93 8.25 4.25
N GLU A 129 4.73 8.16 5.30
CA GLU A 129 6.12 7.70 5.15
C GLU A 129 6.17 6.23 4.72
N MET A 130 5.26 5.42 5.26
CA MET A 130 5.15 4.01 4.95
C MET A 130 3.75 3.65 4.46
N PHE A 131 3.65 2.54 3.73
CA PHE A 131 2.38 2.01 3.27
C PHE A 131 2.32 0.49 3.45
N ALA A 132 1.30 0.01 4.16
CA ALA A 132 1.06 -1.41 4.33
C ALA A 132 0.10 -1.93 3.27
N LEU A 133 0.47 -2.99 2.56
CA LEU A 133 -0.41 -3.77 1.69
C LEU A 133 -0.86 -5.04 2.39
N ARG A 134 -2.15 -5.36 2.34
CA ARG A 134 -2.73 -6.58 2.89
C ARG A 134 -3.27 -7.46 1.78
N LEU A 135 -2.85 -8.72 1.78
CA LEU A 135 -3.22 -9.71 0.79
C LEU A 135 -3.72 -11.01 1.46
N PRO A 136 -4.55 -11.81 0.75
CA PRO A 136 -4.76 -13.21 1.09
C PRO A 136 -3.46 -14.02 0.98
N PRO A 137 -3.28 -15.07 1.81
CA PRO A 137 -2.04 -15.85 1.88
C PRO A 137 -1.72 -16.64 0.62
N ASN A 138 -2.71 -16.89 -0.24
CA ASN A 138 -2.56 -17.63 -1.50
C ASN A 138 -2.51 -16.69 -2.71
N SER A 139 -2.27 -15.39 -2.49
CA SER A 139 -2.21 -14.40 -3.57
C SER A 139 -1.03 -14.65 -4.49
N ARG A 140 -1.27 -14.65 -5.81
CA ARG A 140 -0.22 -14.77 -6.83
C ARG A 140 0.78 -13.62 -6.85
N ALA A 141 0.46 -12.50 -6.20
CA ALA A 141 1.35 -11.36 -6.09
C ALA A 141 2.45 -11.54 -5.02
N ILE A 142 2.31 -12.52 -4.13
CA ILE A 142 3.26 -12.73 -3.02
C ILE A 142 4.69 -12.98 -3.53
N PRO A 143 4.95 -13.90 -4.49
CA PRO A 143 6.30 -14.15 -4.98
C PRO A 143 6.94 -12.90 -5.61
N LEU A 144 6.14 -12.08 -6.30
CA LEU A 144 6.61 -10.82 -6.87
C LEU A 144 7.01 -9.83 -5.77
N LEU A 145 6.19 -9.67 -4.74
CA LEU A 145 6.49 -8.76 -3.63
C LEU A 145 7.71 -9.21 -2.82
N GLU A 146 7.87 -10.52 -2.61
CA GLU A 146 9.05 -11.10 -1.95
C GLU A 146 10.31 -10.89 -2.80
N ALA A 147 10.24 -11.07 -4.13
CA ALA A 147 11.35 -10.77 -5.03
C ALA A 147 11.75 -9.29 -5.00
N LEU A 148 10.77 -8.37 -4.99
CA LEU A 148 11.04 -6.93 -4.87
C LEU A 148 11.70 -6.57 -3.53
N ALA A 149 11.28 -7.19 -2.43
CA ALA A 149 11.92 -7.00 -1.12
C ALA A 149 13.36 -7.55 -1.08
N ALA A 150 13.60 -8.70 -1.71
CA ALA A 150 14.94 -9.30 -1.82
C ALA A 150 15.90 -8.44 -2.66
N ASN A 151 15.41 -7.83 -3.75
CA ASN A 151 16.22 -6.91 -4.57
C ASN A 151 16.62 -5.64 -3.81
N ARG A 152 15.76 -5.16 -2.90
CA ARG A 152 16.09 -4.01 -2.07
C ARG A 152 17.15 -4.32 -1.02
N SER A 153 17.08 -5.49 -0.37
CA SER A 153 18.06 -5.90 0.64
C SER A 153 19.45 -6.20 0.05
N SER A 154 19.51 -6.59 -1.22
CA SER A 154 20.76 -6.78 -1.96
C SER A 154 21.35 -5.49 -2.55
N THR A 155 20.59 -4.39 -2.59
CA THR A 155 21.13 -3.06 -2.92
C THR A 155 21.74 -2.50 -1.63
N PRO A 156 23.08 -2.47 -1.47
CA PRO A 156 23.68 -1.84 -0.31
C PRO A 156 23.25 -0.39 -0.38
N THR A 157 22.55 0.08 0.65
CA THR A 157 22.45 1.51 0.90
C THR A 157 23.86 2.06 0.83
N ALA A 158 24.19 2.76 -0.25
CA ALA A 158 25.18 3.81 -0.22
C ALA A 158 24.71 4.74 0.89
N ARG A 159 25.18 4.47 2.12
CA ARG A 159 25.13 5.44 3.19
C ARG A 159 25.75 6.70 2.60
N PRO A 160 25.16 7.89 2.77
CA PRO A 160 25.95 9.09 2.57
C PRO A 160 27.15 8.94 3.51
N ASN A 161 28.34 8.82 2.93
CA ASN A 161 29.59 8.69 3.66
C ASN A 161 29.67 9.89 4.63
N PRO A 162 29.73 9.70 5.97
CA PRO A 162 29.96 10.83 6.87
C PRO A 162 31.38 11.38 6.77
N GLU A 163 32.25 10.77 5.97
CA GLU A 163 33.64 11.13 5.83
C GLU A 163 33.90 11.75 4.45
N THR A 164 33.42 12.98 4.28
CA THR A 164 34.22 13.95 3.54
C THR A 164 35.06 14.65 4.61
N PRO A 165 36.37 14.39 4.75
CA PRO A 165 37.23 15.31 5.47
C PRO A 165 37.02 16.67 4.80
N ARG A 166 36.53 17.65 5.57
CA ARG A 166 36.57 19.04 5.13
C ARG A 166 38.01 19.31 4.70
N SER A 167 38.23 19.49 3.41
CA SER A 167 39.44 20.07 2.85
C SER A 167 39.56 21.48 3.42
N ALA A 168 40.08 21.57 4.65
CA ALA A 168 40.73 22.73 5.18
C ALA A 168 42.09 22.80 4.48
N ASP A 169 42.12 23.43 3.31
CA ASP A 169 43.29 24.20 2.88
C ASP A 169 42.90 25.09 1.71
N ARG A 170 42.66 26.37 1.98
CA ARG A 170 42.72 27.42 0.97
C ARG A 170 43.63 28.49 1.56
N PRO A 171 44.85 28.68 1.04
CA PRO A 171 45.72 29.72 1.53
C PRO A 171 45.15 31.08 1.12
N ASP A 172 45.07 31.97 2.09
CA ASP A 172 44.84 33.39 1.91
C ASP A 172 45.88 33.94 0.93
N ARG A 173 45.42 34.54 -0.17
CA ARG A 173 46.26 35.37 -1.02
C ARG A 173 46.26 36.78 -0.44
N GLY A 174 47.44 37.24 -0.04
CA GLY A 174 47.77 38.66 0.06
C GLY A 174 47.88 39.33 -1.30
#